data_AF-A0A6C0B7J1-F1
#
_entry.id   AF-A0A6C0B7J1-F1
#
_cell.length_a   1.000
_cell.length_b   1.000
_cell.length_c   1.000
_cell.angle_alpha   90.00
_cell.angle_beta   90.00
_cell.angle_gamma   90.00
#
_symmetry.space_group_name_H-M   'P 1'
#
loop_
_entity.id
_entity.type
_entity.pdbx_description
1 polymer ?
#
loop_
_entity_poly.entity_id
_entity_poly.type
_entity_poly.pdbx_seq_one_letter_code
_entity_poly.pdbx_strand_id
1 'polypeptide(L)'
;MKTKYIYILLFFFALSLFCLYFVKSIEANSESNPPIHLGNYICRYFYNLGKSIHEKKDFEFDVPDSIDFVKNLPKKINYKKEFDSIRNEMIAEGIDDQWFIHSQPNDYGAFEMKDVKTEKFWLALKPLAHKIMDESFKVSNIVKTVDNPVIHFRCADVPFSKHPGYLFQKYTFFKDALTEITKRTKKHDKIILSYCNTHRSGQIERESCDIYAKSIKEYIETLDYKVDVQCNEYIDDFAIMFYAPAVISSGSSFSFMAGFFGKGVFISAGHQFYESPEQNNYLNDIGDWLFKGYNISHSSVADYTDTGSVIKLLSEE
;
A
#
# COMPACT_ATOMS: atom_id res chain seq x y z
N MET A 1 -45.07 -9.73 -46.29
CA MET A 1 -44.58 -10.22 -44.98
C MET A 1 -43.06 -10.18 -44.85
N LYS A 2 -42.29 -10.63 -45.85
CA LYS A 2 -40.81 -10.70 -45.78
C LYS A 2 -40.09 -9.35 -45.57
N THR A 3 -40.61 -8.25 -46.14
CA THR A 3 -39.97 -6.92 -46.04
C THR A 3 -39.97 -6.33 -44.62
N LYS A 4 -41.02 -6.59 -43.81
CA LYS A 4 -41.10 -6.10 -42.42
C LYS A 4 -40.01 -6.72 -41.53
N TYR A 5 -39.72 -8.01 -41.72
CA TYR A 5 -38.67 -8.69 -40.95
C TYR A 5 -37.27 -8.17 -41.29
N ILE A 6 -37.02 -7.78 -42.55
CA ILE A 6 -35.73 -7.20 -42.96
C ILE A 6 -35.51 -5.85 -42.25
N TYR A 7 -36.52 -4.99 -42.16
CA TYR A 7 -36.38 -3.70 -41.46
C TYR A 7 -36.17 -3.86 -39.95
N ILE A 8 -36.81 -4.84 -39.32
CA ILE A 8 -36.60 -5.15 -37.90
C ILE A 8 -35.16 -5.63 -37.66
N LEU A 9 -34.65 -6.50 -38.53
CA LEU A 9 -33.29 -7.04 -38.42
C LEU A 9 -32.23 -5.96 -38.63
N LEU A 10 -32.45 -5.07 -39.60
CA LEU A 10 -31.58 -3.90 -39.83
C LEU A 10 -31.61 -2.93 -38.64
N PHE A 11 -32.77 -2.72 -38.00
CA PHE A 11 -32.88 -1.88 -36.82
C PHE A 11 -32.08 -2.43 -35.63
N PHE A 12 -32.19 -3.73 -35.33
CA PHE A 12 -31.41 -4.34 -34.26
C PHE A 12 -29.91 -4.36 -34.53
N PHE A 13 -29.51 -4.53 -35.80
CA PHE A 13 -28.11 -4.45 -36.20
C PHE A 13 -27.56 -3.02 -36.05
N ALA A 14 -28.31 -2.01 -36.46
CA ALA A 14 -27.94 -0.61 -36.26
C ALA A 14 -27.87 -0.24 -34.76
N LEU A 15 -28.82 -0.72 -33.96
CA LEU A 15 -28.84 -0.50 -32.51
C LEU A 15 -27.65 -1.18 -31.82
N SER A 16 -27.26 -2.39 -32.23
CA SER A 16 -26.09 -3.06 -31.62
C SER A 16 -24.78 -2.34 -31.97
N LEU A 17 -24.63 -1.87 -33.22
CA LEU A 17 -23.49 -1.06 -33.64
C LEU A 17 -23.44 0.27 -32.88
N PHE A 18 -24.60 0.91 -32.66
CA PHE A 18 -24.69 2.13 -31.87
C PHE A 18 -24.33 1.92 -30.40
N CYS A 19 -24.82 0.84 -29.78
CA CYS A 19 -24.45 0.46 -28.41
C CYS A 19 -22.95 0.14 -28.31
N LEU A 20 -22.37 -0.60 -29.26
CA LEU A 20 -20.94 -0.90 -29.29
C LEU A 20 -20.10 0.38 -29.46
N TYR A 21 -20.55 1.31 -30.30
CA TYR A 21 -19.92 2.62 -30.45
C TYR A 21 -19.96 3.42 -29.15
N PHE A 22 -21.10 3.44 -28.45
CA PHE A 22 -21.23 4.14 -27.16
C PHE A 22 -20.44 3.46 -26.04
N VAL A 23 -20.42 2.13 -25.94
CA VAL A 23 -19.57 1.41 -24.98
C VAL A 23 -18.10 1.76 -25.24
N LYS A 24 -17.67 1.72 -26.50
CA LYS A 24 -16.29 2.05 -26.88
C LYS A 24 -15.96 3.53 -26.69
N SER A 25 -16.92 4.45 -26.87
CA SER A 25 -16.71 5.88 -26.63
C SER A 25 -16.73 6.24 -25.14
N ILE A 26 -17.49 5.51 -24.31
CA ILE A 26 -17.44 5.63 -22.85
C ILE A 26 -16.12 5.06 -22.32
N GLU A 27 -15.64 3.93 -22.86
CA GLU A 27 -14.30 3.40 -22.56
C GLU A 27 -13.20 4.36 -23.01
N ALA A 28 -13.27 4.92 -24.22
CA ALA A 28 -12.28 5.87 -24.73
C ALA A 28 -12.34 7.26 -24.06
N ASN A 29 -13.51 7.70 -23.58
CA ASN A 29 -13.63 8.92 -22.77
C ASN A 29 -13.37 8.69 -21.28
N SER A 30 -13.10 7.45 -20.86
CA SER A 30 -12.56 7.15 -19.53
C SER A 30 -11.03 7.28 -19.48
N GLU A 31 -10.39 7.70 -20.59
CA GLU A 31 -8.94 7.93 -20.71
C GLU A 31 -8.44 9.20 -19.98
N SER A 32 -8.88 9.43 -18.74
CA SER A 32 -7.86 9.77 -17.75
C SER A 32 -7.18 8.45 -17.44
N ASN A 33 -6.00 8.19 -17.99
CA ASN A 33 -5.15 7.06 -17.58
C ASN A 33 -5.32 6.90 -16.07
N PRO A 34 -5.86 5.76 -15.57
CA PRO A 34 -6.11 5.63 -14.14
C PRO A 34 -4.81 6.00 -13.43
N PRO A 35 -4.83 6.95 -12.47
CA PRO A 35 -3.62 7.42 -11.85
C PRO A 35 -2.88 6.18 -11.35
N ILE A 36 -1.64 6.02 -11.82
CA ILE A 36 -0.79 4.91 -11.42
C ILE A 36 -0.84 4.88 -9.90
N HIS A 37 -1.34 3.78 -9.33
CA HIS A 37 -1.38 3.59 -7.90
C HIS A 37 0.08 3.51 -7.41
N LEU A 38 0.62 4.64 -6.94
CA LEU A 38 2.06 4.82 -6.72
C LEU A 38 2.65 3.65 -5.92
N GLY A 39 2.02 3.27 -4.81
CA GLY A 39 2.45 2.13 -3.99
C GLY A 39 2.54 0.81 -4.76
N ASN A 40 1.51 0.48 -5.56
CA ASN A 40 1.49 -0.76 -6.35
C ASN A 40 2.55 -0.73 -7.45
N TYR A 41 2.75 0.43 -8.09
CA TYR A 41 3.74 0.59 -9.15
C TYR A 41 5.16 0.44 -8.60
N ILE A 42 5.47 1.11 -7.49
CA ILE A 42 6.79 1.00 -6.84
C ILE A 42 7.04 -0.42 -6.34
N CYS A 43 6.02 -1.07 -5.77
CA CYS A 43 6.08 -2.48 -5.37
C CYS A 43 6.42 -3.38 -6.56
N ARG A 44 5.70 -3.21 -7.68
CA ARG A 44 5.93 -3.94 -8.93
C ARG A 44 7.34 -3.73 -9.48
N TYR A 45 7.81 -2.49 -9.48
CA TYR A 45 9.17 -2.13 -9.94
C TYR A 45 10.23 -2.91 -9.14
N PHE A 46 10.16 -2.87 -7.81
CA PHE A 46 11.14 -3.53 -6.96
C PHE A 46 11.00 -5.05 -6.93
N TYR A 47 9.78 -5.58 -7.08
CA TYR A 47 9.58 -7.02 -7.26
C TYR A 47 10.31 -7.54 -8.50
N ASN A 48 10.14 -6.85 -9.63
CA ASN A 48 10.80 -7.21 -10.89
C ASN A 48 12.32 -7.01 -10.83
N LEU A 49 12.81 -5.99 -10.09
CA LEU A 49 14.25 -5.84 -9.83
C LEU A 49 14.82 -7.03 -9.05
N GLY A 50 14.14 -7.46 -8.00
CA GLY A 50 14.53 -8.66 -7.25
C GLY A 50 14.57 -9.91 -8.09
N LYS A 51 13.57 -10.09 -8.96
CA LYS A 51 13.53 -11.20 -9.92
C LYS A 51 14.72 -11.15 -10.90
N SER A 52 15.02 -10.00 -11.50
CA SER A 52 16.19 -9.85 -12.38
C SER A 52 17.51 -10.17 -11.66
N ILE A 53 17.67 -9.74 -10.40
CA ILE A 53 18.83 -10.06 -9.57
C ILE A 53 18.92 -11.58 -9.32
N HIS A 54 17.80 -12.23 -8.98
CA HIS A 54 17.73 -13.67 -8.78
C HIS A 54 18.19 -14.45 -10.02
N GLU A 55 17.70 -14.04 -11.19
CA GLU A 55 17.99 -14.65 -12.49
C GLU A 55 19.36 -14.26 -13.07
N LYS A 56 20.12 -13.38 -12.39
CA LYS A 56 21.39 -12.81 -12.87
C LYS A 56 21.28 -12.10 -14.24
N LYS A 57 20.18 -11.36 -14.43
CA LYS A 57 19.89 -10.62 -15.66
C LYS A 57 19.89 -9.11 -15.42
N ASP A 58 20.16 -8.38 -16.49
CA ASP A 58 19.90 -6.94 -16.52
C ASP A 58 18.41 -6.69 -16.23
N PHE A 59 18.15 -5.68 -15.42
CA PHE A 59 16.81 -5.21 -15.15
C PHE A 59 16.43 -4.15 -16.18
N GLU A 60 15.24 -4.30 -16.77
CA GLU A 60 14.60 -3.30 -17.62
C GLU A 60 13.14 -3.18 -17.19
N PHE A 61 12.64 -1.95 -17.05
CA PHE A 61 11.28 -1.70 -16.60
C PHE A 61 10.72 -0.45 -17.26
N ASP A 62 9.43 -0.50 -17.62
CA ASP A 62 8.76 0.64 -18.22
C ASP A 62 8.44 1.69 -17.15
N VAL A 63 9.18 2.80 -17.19
CA VAL A 63 9.03 3.92 -16.26
C VAL A 63 8.30 5.07 -16.96
N PRO A 64 7.06 5.37 -16.54
CA PRO A 64 6.25 6.42 -17.15
C PRO A 64 6.81 7.80 -16.80
N ASP A 65 6.84 8.68 -17.80
CA ASP A 65 7.34 10.05 -17.62
C ASP A 65 6.30 10.98 -16.94
N SER A 66 5.07 10.50 -16.72
CA SER A 66 3.93 11.28 -16.23
C SER A 66 3.89 11.51 -14.71
N ILE A 67 4.80 10.90 -13.94
CA ILE A 67 4.84 11.02 -12.47
C ILE A 67 6.23 11.47 -12.04
N ASP A 68 6.32 12.62 -11.37
CA ASP A 68 7.56 13.36 -11.16
C ASP A 68 8.67 12.58 -10.44
N PHE A 69 8.33 11.83 -9.39
CA PHE A 69 9.28 10.95 -8.70
C PHE A 69 9.60 9.70 -9.51
N VAL A 70 8.56 9.07 -10.06
CA VAL A 70 8.66 7.77 -10.74
C VAL A 70 9.53 7.87 -11.98
N LYS A 71 9.41 8.94 -12.79
CA LYS A 71 10.21 9.14 -14.01
C LYS A 71 11.72 9.16 -13.76
N ASN A 72 12.13 9.40 -12.52
CA ASN A 72 13.53 9.42 -12.09
C ASN A 72 14.00 8.07 -11.51
N LEU A 73 13.18 7.02 -11.56
CA LEU A 73 13.62 5.65 -11.31
C LEU A 73 14.44 5.13 -12.50
N PRO A 74 15.49 4.33 -12.28
CA PRO A 74 16.27 3.73 -13.36
C PRO A 74 15.41 2.83 -14.27
N LYS A 75 15.31 3.17 -15.56
CA LYS A 75 14.68 2.31 -16.58
C LYS A 75 15.48 1.03 -16.84
N LYS A 76 16.80 1.08 -16.64
CA LYS A 76 17.74 -0.04 -16.83
C LYS A 76 18.78 -0.09 -15.72
N ILE A 77 19.01 -1.29 -15.17
CA ILE A 77 20.09 -1.56 -14.22
C ILE A 77 20.80 -2.83 -14.68
N ASN A 78 22.05 -2.69 -15.12
CA ASN A 78 22.84 -3.85 -15.52
C ASN A 78 23.16 -4.72 -14.30
N TYR A 79 23.12 -6.03 -14.49
CA TYR A 79 23.53 -6.95 -13.44
C TYR A 79 25.01 -6.75 -13.11
N LYS A 80 25.32 -6.77 -11.82
CA LYS A 80 26.69 -6.64 -11.31
C LYS A 80 26.95 -7.67 -10.23
N LYS A 81 28.21 -8.08 -10.10
CA LYS A 81 28.66 -9.03 -9.08
C LYS A 81 28.32 -8.57 -7.65
N GLU A 82 28.22 -7.26 -7.40
CA GLU A 82 27.79 -6.73 -6.11
C GLU A 82 26.36 -7.14 -5.70
N PHE A 83 25.51 -7.52 -6.66
CA PHE A 83 24.17 -8.05 -6.39
C PHE A 83 24.16 -9.54 -6.02
N ASP A 84 25.30 -10.24 -6.10
CA ASP A 84 25.38 -11.64 -5.65
C ASP A 84 25.05 -11.77 -4.16
N SER A 85 25.31 -10.77 -3.31
CA SER A 85 24.93 -10.84 -1.88
C SER A 85 23.43 -10.89 -1.69
N ILE A 86 22.68 -9.98 -2.32
CA ILE A 86 21.20 -9.94 -2.31
C ILE A 86 20.64 -11.25 -2.84
N ARG A 87 21.19 -11.74 -3.96
CA ARG A 87 20.77 -13.02 -4.55
C ARG A 87 21.02 -14.19 -3.61
N ASN A 88 22.19 -14.25 -2.98
CA ASN A 88 22.55 -15.34 -2.09
C ASN A 88 21.68 -15.35 -0.83
N GLU A 89 21.31 -14.18 -0.30
CA GLU A 89 20.32 -14.06 0.78
C GLU A 89 18.97 -14.62 0.34
N MET A 90 18.47 -14.26 -0.84
CA MET A 90 17.22 -14.82 -1.37
C MET A 90 17.27 -16.34 -1.48
N ILE A 91 18.34 -16.90 -2.03
CA ILE A 91 18.50 -18.35 -2.21
C ILE A 91 18.61 -19.07 -0.87
N ALA A 92 19.31 -18.50 0.10
CA ALA A 92 19.44 -19.08 1.44
C ALA A 92 18.08 -19.24 2.13
N GLU A 93 17.14 -18.34 1.83
CA GLU A 93 15.77 -18.35 2.36
C GLU A 93 14.79 -19.17 1.48
N GLY A 94 15.32 -19.90 0.49
CA GLY A 94 14.54 -20.76 -0.40
C GLY A 94 13.61 -20.00 -1.35
N ILE A 95 13.99 -18.76 -1.72
CA ILE A 95 13.35 -17.99 -2.79
C ILE A 95 14.00 -18.40 -4.11
N ASP A 96 13.29 -19.21 -4.89
CA ASP A 96 13.72 -19.76 -6.18
C ASP A 96 12.76 -19.35 -7.32
N ASP A 97 13.05 -19.81 -8.54
CA ASP A 97 12.19 -19.56 -9.71
C ASP A 97 10.74 -20.00 -9.48
N GLN A 98 10.51 -21.09 -8.73
CA GLN A 98 9.17 -21.57 -8.43
C GLN A 98 8.44 -20.61 -7.49
N TRP A 99 9.14 -20.03 -6.51
CA TRP A 99 8.59 -18.97 -5.67
C TRP A 99 8.15 -17.77 -6.51
N PHE A 100 8.95 -17.28 -7.45
CA PHE A 100 8.56 -16.15 -8.32
C PHE A 100 7.36 -16.47 -9.23
N ILE A 101 7.21 -17.72 -9.67
CA ILE A 101 6.08 -18.17 -10.51
C ILE A 101 4.77 -18.25 -9.68
N HIS A 102 4.83 -18.76 -8.45
CA HIS A 102 3.65 -19.11 -7.67
C HIS A 102 3.24 -18.06 -6.63
N SER A 103 4.19 -17.28 -6.10
CA SER A 103 3.92 -16.34 -5.00
C SER A 103 3.10 -15.11 -5.44
N GLN A 104 3.30 -14.64 -6.68
CA GLN A 104 2.71 -13.39 -7.18
C GLN A 104 2.41 -13.45 -8.68
N PRO A 105 1.31 -14.11 -9.11
CA PRO A 105 0.94 -14.18 -10.53
C PRO A 105 0.62 -12.80 -11.13
N ASN A 106 0.23 -11.83 -10.29
CA ASN A 106 0.03 -10.43 -10.64
C ASN A 106 0.85 -9.59 -9.65
N ASP A 107 2.03 -9.17 -10.06
CA ASP A 107 3.06 -8.39 -9.33
C ASP A 107 2.60 -7.11 -8.57
N TYR A 108 1.33 -6.72 -8.66
CA TYR A 108 0.72 -5.60 -7.93
C TYR A 108 0.46 -5.86 -6.44
N GLY A 109 0.36 -7.13 -6.01
CA GLY A 109 0.06 -7.54 -4.63
C GLY A 109 1.29 -7.98 -3.82
N ALA A 110 2.50 -7.76 -4.32
CA ALA A 110 3.71 -8.31 -3.70
C ALA A 110 4.02 -7.75 -2.30
N PHE A 111 3.37 -6.66 -1.90
CA PHE A 111 3.48 -6.06 -0.56
C PHE A 111 2.66 -6.80 0.51
N GLU A 112 1.77 -7.71 0.11
CA GLU A 112 1.01 -8.55 1.04
C GLU A 112 1.89 -9.68 1.54
N MET A 113 2.01 -9.83 2.86
CA MET A 113 2.75 -10.92 3.45
C MET A 113 1.90 -12.17 3.34
N LYS A 114 2.34 -13.14 2.52
CA LYS A 114 1.68 -14.45 2.34
C LYS A 114 2.45 -15.59 3.01
N ASP A 115 3.74 -15.38 3.23
CA ASP A 115 4.66 -16.31 3.88
C ASP A 115 5.90 -15.56 4.38
N VAL A 116 6.73 -16.23 5.17
CA VAL A 116 8.02 -15.70 5.64
C VAL A 116 8.95 -15.38 4.48
N LYS A 117 8.91 -16.16 3.40
CA LYS A 117 9.77 -15.93 2.23
C LYS A 117 9.51 -14.56 1.58
N THR A 118 8.27 -14.08 1.60
CA THR A 118 7.89 -12.75 1.12
C THR A 118 8.58 -11.66 1.94
N GLU A 119 8.61 -11.78 3.26
CA GLU A 119 9.37 -10.86 4.11
C GLU A 119 10.87 -10.93 3.79
N LYS A 120 11.44 -12.14 3.71
CA LYS A 120 12.87 -12.34 3.43
C LYS A 120 13.29 -11.74 2.09
N PHE A 121 12.44 -11.87 1.07
CA PHE A 121 12.63 -11.24 -0.22
C PHE A 121 12.76 -9.71 -0.09
N TRP A 122 11.82 -9.09 0.63
CA TRP A 122 11.84 -7.63 0.82
C TRP A 122 12.99 -7.15 1.69
N LEU A 123 13.37 -7.92 2.73
CA LEU A 123 14.54 -7.62 3.55
C LEU A 123 15.84 -7.65 2.75
N ALA A 124 16.03 -8.67 1.90
CA ALA A 124 17.22 -8.76 1.04
C ALA A 124 17.31 -7.58 0.05
N LEU A 125 16.18 -7.12 -0.48
CA LEU A 125 16.13 -5.96 -1.38
C LEU A 125 16.24 -4.60 -0.69
N LYS A 126 15.95 -4.54 0.61
CA LYS A 126 15.73 -3.27 1.33
C LYS A 126 16.85 -2.26 1.15
N PRO A 127 18.15 -2.61 1.26
CA PRO A 127 19.24 -1.64 1.08
C PRO A 127 19.29 -1.04 -0.32
N LEU A 128 19.09 -1.86 -1.36
CA LEU A 128 19.13 -1.41 -2.75
C LEU A 128 17.90 -0.56 -3.09
N ALA A 129 16.72 -0.99 -2.66
CA ALA A 129 15.48 -0.25 -2.89
C ALA A 129 15.48 1.11 -2.19
N HIS A 130 15.95 1.17 -0.94
CA HIS A 130 16.17 2.43 -0.22
C HIS A 130 17.06 3.39 -1.02
N LYS A 131 18.22 2.91 -1.48
CA LYS A 131 19.18 3.73 -2.23
C LYS A 131 18.55 4.29 -3.51
N ILE A 132 17.91 3.43 -4.31
CA ILE A 132 17.27 3.85 -5.57
C ILE A 132 16.20 4.91 -5.30
N MET A 133 15.32 4.69 -4.31
CA MET A 133 14.29 5.69 -3.99
C MET A 133 14.88 7.00 -3.49
N ASP A 134 15.85 6.97 -2.57
CA ASP A 134 16.49 8.19 -2.05
C ASP A 134 17.19 9.00 -3.16
N GLU A 135 17.86 8.33 -4.10
CA GLU A 135 18.45 8.97 -5.28
C GLU A 135 17.37 9.60 -6.18
N SER A 136 16.28 8.89 -6.46
CA SER A 136 15.17 9.42 -7.25
C SER A 136 14.48 10.60 -6.57
N PHE A 137 14.31 10.60 -5.24
CA PHE A 137 13.79 11.74 -4.48
C PHE A 137 14.72 12.97 -4.55
N LYS A 138 16.03 12.76 -4.47
CA LYS A 138 17.05 13.82 -4.61
C LYS A 138 17.03 14.45 -5.99
N VAL A 139 17.01 13.65 -7.05
CA VAL A 139 16.94 14.13 -8.44
C VAL A 139 15.63 14.89 -8.70
N SER A 140 14.54 14.43 -8.09
CA SER A 140 13.22 15.07 -8.18
C SER A 140 13.09 16.34 -7.32
N ASN A 141 14.08 16.67 -6.49
CA ASN A 141 14.06 17.81 -5.56
C ASN A 141 12.86 17.80 -4.59
N ILE A 142 12.47 16.63 -4.08
CA ILE A 142 11.35 16.44 -3.14
C ILE A 142 11.81 15.80 -1.81
N VAL A 143 13.11 15.89 -1.51
CA VAL A 143 13.67 15.45 -0.23
C VAL A 143 13.00 16.21 0.92
N LYS A 144 12.64 15.49 1.98
CA LYS A 144 11.99 16.07 3.17
C LYS A 144 12.90 15.97 4.39
N THR A 145 12.76 16.95 5.28
CA THR A 145 13.25 16.85 6.66
C THR A 145 12.03 16.59 7.54
N VAL A 146 11.99 15.42 8.19
CA VAL A 146 10.85 14.97 9.00
C VAL A 146 11.37 14.51 10.35
N ASP A 147 10.97 15.19 11.41
CA ASP A 147 11.44 14.92 12.79
C ASP A 147 10.46 14.09 13.62
N ASN A 148 9.28 13.79 13.09
CA ASN A 148 8.16 13.19 13.81
C ASN A 148 7.70 11.90 13.14
N PRO A 149 7.31 10.87 13.91
CA PRO A 149 6.69 9.67 13.36
C PRO A 149 5.42 10.00 12.58
N VAL A 150 5.17 9.20 11.54
CA VAL A 150 4.00 9.32 10.68
C VAL A 150 3.11 8.10 10.88
N ILE A 151 1.83 8.32 11.14
CA ILE A 151 0.79 7.30 11.04
C ILE A 151 0.13 7.48 9.69
N HIS A 152 0.19 6.46 8.84
CA HIS A 152 -0.57 6.44 7.59
C HIS A 152 -1.86 5.64 7.81
N PHE A 153 -2.99 6.35 7.87
CA PHE A 153 -4.31 5.77 8.05
C PHE A 153 -5.03 5.71 6.70
N ARG A 154 -5.02 4.51 6.11
CA ARG A 154 -5.78 4.21 4.89
C ARG A 154 -7.23 3.99 5.26
N CYS A 155 -8.09 4.91 4.81
CA CYS A 155 -9.51 4.82 5.12
C CYS A 155 -10.44 5.29 3.97
N ALA A 156 -9.91 5.64 2.80
CA ALA A 156 -10.75 6.05 1.66
C ALA A 156 -11.52 4.89 1.00
N ASP A 157 -10.84 3.76 0.73
CA ASP A 157 -11.41 2.55 0.14
C ASP A 157 -11.47 1.35 1.12
N VAL A 158 -10.72 1.50 2.22
CA VAL A 158 -10.67 0.60 3.36
C VAL A 158 -11.52 1.19 4.47
N PRO A 159 -12.36 0.42 5.15
CA PRO A 159 -12.66 -0.99 4.98
C PRO A 159 -13.97 -1.18 4.17
N PHE A 160 -14.49 -0.10 3.56
CA PHE A 160 -15.82 -0.04 2.95
C PHE A 160 -16.03 -1.07 1.83
N SER A 161 -14.97 -1.41 1.08
CA SER A 161 -15.00 -2.44 0.04
C SER A 161 -14.97 -3.89 0.56
N LYS A 162 -14.79 -4.09 1.89
CA LYS A 162 -14.73 -5.40 2.58
C LYS A 162 -13.78 -6.41 1.93
N HIS A 163 -12.67 -5.96 1.33
CA HIS A 163 -11.63 -6.85 0.82
C HIS A 163 -10.89 -7.51 1.99
N PRO A 164 -10.59 -8.83 1.97
CA PRO A 164 -10.05 -9.55 3.14
C PRO A 164 -8.78 -8.96 3.78
N GLY A 165 -7.93 -8.29 3.01
CA GLY A 165 -6.73 -7.59 3.50
C GLY A 165 -6.94 -6.15 3.97
N TYR A 166 -8.18 -5.63 3.94
CA TYR A 166 -8.53 -4.22 4.20
C TYR A 166 -9.21 -4.06 5.56
N LEU A 167 -8.47 -4.36 6.62
CA LEU A 167 -8.99 -4.35 7.98
C LEU A 167 -8.62 -3.06 8.72
N PHE A 168 -9.47 -2.64 9.65
CA PHE A 168 -9.13 -1.59 10.61
C PHE A 168 -8.37 -2.16 11.81
N GLN A 169 -7.51 -1.34 12.39
CA GLN A 169 -6.73 -1.68 13.57
C GLN A 169 -7.35 -1.05 14.83
N LYS A 170 -7.42 -1.84 15.91
CA LYS A 170 -7.78 -1.40 17.26
C LYS A 170 -6.87 -0.27 17.74
N TYR A 171 -7.36 0.56 18.66
CA TYR A 171 -6.58 1.67 19.23
C TYR A 171 -5.32 1.23 19.99
N THR A 172 -5.39 0.07 20.64
CA THR A 172 -4.23 -0.56 21.30
C THR A 172 -3.04 -0.77 20.35
N PHE A 173 -3.27 -0.95 19.05
CA PHE A 173 -2.20 -1.01 18.05
C PHE A 173 -1.37 0.26 18.03
N PHE A 174 -2.01 1.42 17.94
CA PHE A 174 -1.31 2.70 17.83
C PHE A 174 -0.51 2.97 19.11
N LYS A 175 -1.07 2.65 20.28
CA LYS A 175 -0.37 2.75 21.57
C LYS A 175 0.88 1.86 21.61
N ASP A 176 0.75 0.59 21.22
CA ASP A 176 1.85 -0.37 21.32
C ASP A 176 2.93 -0.08 20.26
N ALA A 177 2.52 0.34 19.05
CA ALA A 177 3.44 0.78 18.01
C ALA A 177 4.22 2.04 18.43
N LEU A 178 3.57 3.04 19.04
CA LEU A 178 4.23 4.25 19.56
C LEU A 178 5.19 3.92 20.71
N THR A 179 4.80 2.97 21.57
CA THR A 179 5.67 2.45 22.64
C THR A 179 6.91 1.79 22.07
N GLU A 180 6.76 0.97 21.02
CA GLU A 180 7.87 0.30 20.37
C GLU A 180 8.79 1.27 19.62
N ILE A 181 8.25 2.27 18.93
CA ILE A 181 9.03 3.35 18.32
C ILE A 181 9.85 4.08 19.37
N THR A 182 9.26 4.38 20.53
CA THR A 182 9.97 5.05 21.63
C THR A 182 11.16 4.24 22.12
N LYS A 183 11.04 2.90 22.20
CA LYS A 183 12.14 2.00 22.59
C LYS A 183 13.26 1.95 21.54
N ARG A 184 12.91 1.90 20.25
CA ARG A 184 13.87 1.76 19.15
C ARG A 184 14.52 3.08 18.74
N THR A 185 13.92 4.21 19.11
CA THR A 185 14.36 5.54 18.71
C THR A 185 14.45 6.47 19.93
N LYS A 186 13.56 7.46 20.04
CA LYS A 186 13.38 8.36 21.18
C LYS A 186 11.88 8.66 21.32
N LYS A 187 11.46 9.18 22.48
CA LYS A 187 10.11 9.74 22.59
C LYS A 187 9.99 10.98 21.70
N HIS A 188 8.93 11.04 20.91
CA HIS A 188 8.56 12.22 20.13
C HIS A 188 7.35 12.89 20.77
N ASP A 189 7.30 14.22 20.78
CA ASP A 189 6.17 14.96 21.36
C ASP A 189 5.04 15.18 20.35
N LYS A 190 5.33 14.98 19.06
CA LYS A 190 4.40 15.21 17.95
C LYS A 190 4.34 13.98 17.05
N ILE A 191 3.15 13.69 16.54
CA ILE A 191 2.85 12.68 15.52
C ILE A 191 2.18 13.37 14.33
N ILE A 192 2.51 12.92 13.13
CA ILE A 192 1.79 13.29 11.90
C ILE A 192 0.80 12.16 11.60
N LEU A 193 -0.50 12.46 11.60
CA LEU A 193 -1.52 11.54 11.12
C LEU A 193 -1.80 11.87 9.64
N SER A 194 -1.14 11.13 8.75
CA SER A 194 -1.37 11.21 7.31
C SER A 194 -2.61 10.39 6.97
N TYR A 195 -3.63 11.09 6.47
CA TYR A 195 -4.95 10.55 6.19
C TYR A 195 -5.56 11.30 5.02
N CYS A 196 -5.83 10.60 3.92
CA CYS A 196 -6.57 11.12 2.78
C CYS A 196 -7.80 10.26 2.51
N ASN A 197 -8.94 10.88 2.22
CA ASN A 197 -10.21 10.18 2.02
C ASN A 197 -10.72 10.18 0.60
N THR A 198 -10.04 10.79 -0.36
CA THR A 198 -10.57 10.97 -1.73
C THR A 198 -10.37 9.76 -2.64
N HIS A 199 -9.54 8.79 -2.23
CA HIS A 199 -9.20 7.63 -3.04
C HIS A 199 -10.35 6.61 -3.14
N ARG A 200 -11.01 6.55 -4.30
CA ARG A 200 -12.07 5.55 -4.61
C ARG A 200 -13.22 5.53 -3.58
N SER A 201 -13.56 6.69 -3.03
CA SER A 201 -14.58 6.86 -1.99
C SER A 201 -15.77 7.70 -2.49
N GLY A 202 -16.97 7.33 -2.07
CA GLY A 202 -18.15 8.18 -2.15
C GLY A 202 -18.19 9.19 -1.00
N GLN A 203 -19.24 10.02 -0.97
CA GLN A 203 -19.39 11.05 0.04
C GLN A 203 -19.54 10.46 1.45
N ILE A 204 -20.34 9.41 1.60
CA ILE A 204 -20.62 8.79 2.90
C ILE A 204 -19.35 8.14 3.47
N GLU A 205 -18.56 7.49 2.63
CA GLU A 205 -17.28 6.89 3.01
C GLU A 205 -16.29 7.97 3.47
N ARG A 206 -16.23 9.12 2.78
CA ARG A 206 -15.38 10.26 3.18
C ARG A 206 -15.76 10.81 4.54
N GLU A 207 -17.04 11.06 4.76
CA GLU A 207 -17.56 11.59 6.04
C GLU A 207 -17.31 10.60 7.19
N SER A 208 -17.56 9.31 6.95
CA SER A 208 -17.27 8.25 7.92
C SER A 208 -15.78 8.21 8.24
N CYS A 209 -14.95 8.38 7.22
CA CYS A 209 -13.52 8.36 7.37
C CYS A 209 -12.94 9.55 8.16
N ASP A 210 -13.53 10.74 7.99
CA ASP A 210 -13.17 11.92 8.79
C ASP A 210 -13.46 11.68 10.28
N ILE A 211 -14.57 11.00 10.59
CA ILE A 211 -14.93 10.62 11.95
C ILE A 211 -13.92 9.63 12.53
N TYR A 212 -13.50 8.61 11.76
CA TYR A 212 -12.48 7.66 12.21
C TYR A 212 -11.12 8.32 12.44
N ALA A 213 -10.66 9.17 11.51
CA ALA A 213 -9.39 9.87 11.65
C ALA A 213 -9.39 10.81 12.87
N LYS A 214 -10.51 11.51 13.10
CA LYS A 214 -10.70 12.34 14.30
C LYS A 214 -10.65 11.50 15.58
N SER A 215 -11.30 10.34 15.60
CA SER A 215 -11.30 9.49 16.79
C SER A 215 -9.92 8.89 17.10
N ILE A 216 -9.17 8.47 16.07
CA ILE A 216 -7.77 8.02 16.23
C ILE A 216 -6.89 9.16 16.76
N LYS A 217 -7.06 10.38 16.22
CA LYS A 217 -6.36 11.58 16.70
C LYS A 217 -6.62 11.78 18.20
N GLU A 218 -7.89 11.84 18.60
CA GLU A 218 -8.28 12.08 20.00
C GLU A 218 -7.69 11.01 20.92
N TYR A 219 -7.73 9.73 20.52
CA TYR A 219 -7.10 8.65 21.28
C TYR A 219 -5.60 8.86 21.45
N ILE A 220 -4.86 9.18 20.39
CA ILE A 220 -3.41 9.40 20.46
C ILE A 220 -3.08 10.62 21.33
N GLU A 221 -3.91 11.67 21.31
CA GLU A 221 -3.75 12.83 22.19
C GLU A 221 -3.90 12.46 23.67
N THR A 222 -4.68 11.43 24.03
CA THR A 222 -4.73 10.90 25.41
C THR A 222 -3.45 10.20 25.85
N LEU A 223 -2.56 9.86 24.92
CA LEU A 223 -1.26 9.22 25.18
C LEU A 223 -0.11 10.25 25.32
N ASP A 224 -0.43 11.52 25.55
CA ASP A 224 0.50 12.66 25.67
C ASP A 224 1.29 12.97 24.38
N TYR A 225 0.68 12.79 23.21
CA TYR A 225 1.22 13.25 21.93
C TYR A 225 0.42 14.42 21.35
N LYS A 226 1.08 15.37 20.71
CA LYS A 226 0.43 16.34 19.82
C LYS A 226 0.21 15.71 18.45
N VAL A 227 -0.99 15.78 17.90
CA VAL A 227 -1.29 15.16 16.59
C VAL A 227 -1.62 16.23 15.55
N ASP A 228 -0.88 16.17 14.44
CA ASP A 228 -1.09 17.02 13.27
C ASP A 228 -1.65 16.16 12.13
N VAL A 229 -2.88 16.47 11.72
CA VAL A 229 -3.59 15.72 10.68
C VAL A 229 -3.28 16.35 9.33
N GLN A 230 -2.77 15.55 8.40
CA GLN A 230 -2.35 16.01 7.09
C GLN A 230 -2.92 15.14 5.98
N CYS A 231 -3.31 15.80 4.89
CA CYS A 231 -3.55 15.18 3.58
C CYS A 231 -2.89 16.10 2.56
N ASN A 232 -1.69 15.74 2.12
CA ASN A 232 -0.97 16.53 1.12
C ASN A 232 -1.20 15.91 -0.26
N GLU A 233 -0.48 16.42 -1.26
CA GLU A 233 -0.33 15.70 -2.52
C GLU A 233 0.33 14.33 -2.26
N TYR A 234 -0.12 13.31 -2.96
CA TYR A 234 0.30 11.93 -2.70
C TYR A 234 1.82 11.72 -2.83
N ILE A 235 2.52 12.47 -3.69
CA ILE A 235 3.99 12.38 -3.78
C ILE A 235 4.65 12.95 -2.53
N ASP A 236 4.10 14.04 -1.98
CA ASP A 236 4.62 14.66 -0.76
C ASP A 236 4.42 13.76 0.46
N ASP A 237 3.23 13.16 0.61
CA ASP A 237 2.97 12.21 1.70
C ASP A 237 3.86 10.96 1.60
N PHE A 238 4.11 10.47 0.38
CA PHE A 238 5.04 9.36 0.14
C PHE A 238 6.47 9.72 0.58
N ALA A 239 6.95 10.92 0.21
CA ALA A 239 8.27 11.41 0.62
C ALA A 239 8.36 11.67 2.13
N ILE A 240 7.31 12.22 2.75
CA ILE A 240 7.25 12.46 4.20
C ILE A 240 7.42 11.14 4.96
N MET A 241 6.68 10.09 4.57
CA MET A 241 6.84 8.76 5.17
C MET A 241 8.23 8.16 4.94
N PHE A 242 8.79 8.29 3.74
CA PHE A 242 10.12 7.75 3.42
C PHE A 242 11.23 8.36 4.30
N TYR A 243 11.13 9.67 4.57
CA TYR A 243 12.09 10.40 5.38
C TYR A 243 11.76 10.45 6.88
N ALA A 244 10.61 9.93 7.31
CA ALA A 244 10.20 9.92 8.70
C ALA A 244 11.12 9.06 9.58
N PRO A 245 11.31 9.41 10.86
CA PRO A 245 12.05 8.59 11.82
C PRO A 245 11.33 7.28 12.16
N ALA A 246 10.00 7.25 11.97
CA ALA A 246 9.20 6.04 12.02
C ALA A 246 7.89 6.19 11.23
N VAL A 247 7.36 5.07 10.74
CA VAL A 247 6.07 4.98 10.05
C VAL A 247 5.22 3.86 10.68
N ILE A 248 4.01 4.20 11.12
CA ILE A 248 2.97 3.26 11.53
C ILE A 248 1.97 3.12 10.37
N SER A 249 1.84 1.92 9.82
CA SER A 249 1.01 1.61 8.66
C SER A 249 -0.26 0.84 9.06
N SER A 250 -1.41 1.31 8.55
CA SER A 250 -2.68 0.57 8.62
C SER A 250 -2.86 -0.49 7.51
N GLY A 251 -1.85 -0.70 6.65
CA GLY A 251 -1.93 -1.65 5.53
C GLY A 251 -2.22 -1.01 4.17
N SER A 252 -1.17 -0.57 3.49
CA SER A 252 -1.21 -0.10 2.10
C SER A 252 0.12 -0.36 1.39
N SER A 253 0.10 -0.71 0.10
CA SER A 253 1.33 -0.72 -0.70
C SER A 253 2.06 0.62 -0.65
N PHE A 254 1.31 1.72 -0.55
CA PHE A 254 1.85 3.07 -0.48
C PHE A 254 2.69 3.30 0.79
N SER A 255 2.14 3.02 1.98
CA SER A 255 2.88 3.14 3.24
C SER A 255 3.92 2.05 3.43
N PHE A 256 3.72 0.85 2.86
CA PHE A 256 4.73 -0.21 2.85
C PHE A 256 5.96 0.25 2.06
N MET A 257 5.80 0.68 0.81
CA MET A 257 6.93 1.08 -0.01
C MET A 257 7.66 2.31 0.55
N ALA A 258 6.94 3.29 1.09
CA ALA A 258 7.58 4.46 1.70
C ALA A 258 8.22 4.13 3.06
N GLY A 259 7.50 3.45 3.95
CA GLY A 259 7.92 3.23 5.33
C GLY A 259 8.90 2.07 5.50
N PHE A 260 8.60 0.90 4.93
CA PHE A 260 9.44 -0.30 5.09
C PHE A 260 10.83 -0.10 4.51
N PHE A 261 10.94 0.59 3.38
CA PHE A 261 12.19 0.92 2.71
C PHE A 261 12.72 2.31 3.06
N GLY A 262 12.02 3.05 3.93
CA GLY A 262 12.40 4.39 4.37
C GLY A 262 13.59 4.41 5.33
N LYS A 263 13.87 5.60 5.88
CA LYS A 263 14.98 5.81 6.84
C LYS A 263 14.68 5.30 8.25
N GLY A 264 13.40 5.25 8.60
CA GLY A 264 12.94 5.04 9.96
C GLY A 264 12.58 3.61 10.32
N VAL A 265 12.04 3.47 11.53
CA VAL A 265 11.37 2.24 11.98
C VAL A 265 10.04 2.11 11.24
N PHE A 266 9.73 0.92 10.74
CA PHE A 266 8.42 0.62 10.17
C PHE A 266 7.67 -0.32 11.12
N ILE A 267 6.42 0.00 11.43
CA ILE A 267 5.51 -0.87 12.16
C ILE A 267 4.19 -0.93 11.40
N SER A 268 3.61 -2.12 11.28
CA SER A 268 2.30 -2.32 10.67
C SER A 268 1.51 -3.33 11.48
N ALA A 269 0.19 -3.23 11.46
CA ALA A 269 -0.71 -4.36 11.76
C ALA A 269 -1.56 -4.76 10.54
N GLY A 270 -1.41 -4.06 9.41
CA GLY A 270 -1.93 -4.48 8.11
C GLY A 270 -0.92 -5.32 7.31
N HIS A 271 -1.27 -5.64 6.05
CA HIS A 271 -0.50 -6.48 5.10
C HIS A 271 -0.70 -7.99 5.22
N GLN A 272 -1.59 -8.44 6.10
CA GLN A 272 -2.10 -9.81 6.04
C GLN A 272 -3.05 -9.96 4.85
N PHE A 273 -2.97 -11.10 4.16
CA PHE A 273 -3.84 -11.36 3.01
C PHE A 273 -5.24 -11.83 3.43
N TYR A 274 -5.31 -12.63 4.50
CA TYR A 274 -6.54 -13.24 4.97
C TYR A 274 -7.10 -12.53 6.20
N GLU A 275 -8.38 -12.71 6.44
CA GLU A 275 -9.06 -12.21 7.62
C GLU A 275 -8.94 -13.18 8.81
N SER A 276 -8.92 -14.48 8.55
CA SER A 276 -8.92 -15.53 9.58
C SER A 276 -7.53 -15.70 10.23
N PRO A 277 -7.46 -15.79 11.58
CA PRO A 277 -6.22 -16.12 12.28
C PRO A 277 -5.61 -17.45 11.83
N GLU A 278 -6.42 -18.47 11.60
CA GLU A 278 -5.98 -19.79 11.16
C GLU A 278 -5.30 -19.75 9.78
N GLN A 279 -5.83 -18.92 8.88
CA GLN A 279 -5.25 -18.69 7.56
C GLN A 279 -3.95 -17.87 7.63
N ASN A 280 -3.75 -17.11 8.70
CA ASN A 280 -2.61 -16.24 8.92
C ASN A 280 -1.56 -16.82 9.89
N ASN A 281 -1.59 -18.13 10.16
CA ASN A 281 -0.62 -18.77 11.05
C ASN A 281 0.84 -18.55 10.63
N TYR A 282 1.10 -18.38 9.33
CA TYR A 282 2.43 -18.04 8.79
C TYR A 282 2.94 -16.67 9.25
N LEU A 283 2.06 -15.76 9.66
CA LEU A 283 2.45 -14.45 10.17
C LEU A 283 3.24 -14.59 11.46
N ASN A 284 3.07 -15.66 12.25
CA ASN A 284 3.77 -15.87 13.52
C ASN A 284 5.31 -15.78 13.37
N ASP A 285 5.82 -16.15 12.21
CA ASP A 285 7.24 -16.17 11.90
C ASP A 285 7.74 -14.89 11.18
N ILE A 286 6.84 -13.93 10.90
CA ILE A 286 7.19 -12.61 10.36
C ILE A 286 7.80 -11.74 11.46
N GLY A 287 8.81 -10.96 11.09
CA GLY A 287 9.62 -10.13 11.96
C GLY A 287 8.86 -9.09 12.80
N ASP A 288 9.62 -8.45 13.68
CA ASP A 288 9.14 -7.59 14.76
C ASP A 288 8.51 -6.25 14.32
N TRP A 289 8.35 -6.04 13.01
CA TRP A 289 7.68 -4.88 12.42
C TRP A 289 6.20 -5.13 12.15
N LEU A 290 5.76 -6.40 12.08
CA LEU A 290 4.36 -6.76 11.82
C LEU A 290 3.66 -7.25 13.09
N PHE A 291 2.81 -6.39 13.63
CA PHE A 291 2.04 -6.62 14.84
C PHE A 291 0.76 -7.39 14.51
N LYS A 292 0.40 -8.35 15.38
CA LYS A 292 -0.67 -9.33 15.14
C LYS A 292 -1.80 -9.13 16.15
N GLY A 293 -3.00 -9.55 15.81
CA GLY A 293 -4.15 -9.56 16.73
C GLY A 293 -4.83 -8.21 16.96
N TYR A 294 -4.43 -7.17 16.22
CA TYR A 294 -5.01 -5.84 16.33
C TYR A 294 -6.11 -5.54 15.31
N ASN A 295 -6.33 -6.42 14.33
CA ASN A 295 -7.31 -6.18 13.27
C ASN A 295 -8.73 -6.54 13.72
N ILE A 296 -9.71 -5.69 13.39
CA ILE A 296 -11.12 -6.06 13.49
C ILE A 296 -11.55 -6.78 12.22
N SER A 297 -12.28 -7.89 12.38
CA SER A 297 -12.81 -8.70 11.28
C SER A 297 -13.99 -7.98 10.61
N HIS A 298 -14.07 -8.01 9.28
CA HIS A 298 -15.24 -7.60 8.52
C HIS A 298 -16.51 -8.31 8.98
N SER A 299 -16.42 -9.58 9.39
CA SER A 299 -17.58 -10.31 9.92
C SER A 299 -18.13 -9.72 11.25
N SER A 300 -17.30 -8.99 11.99
CA SER A 300 -17.71 -8.29 13.23
C SER A 300 -18.35 -6.92 12.97
N VAL A 301 -18.30 -6.41 11.73
CA VAL A 301 -18.82 -5.10 11.37
C VAL A 301 -19.96 -5.24 10.35
N ALA A 302 -21.17 -4.97 10.82
CA ALA A 302 -22.35 -4.94 9.96
C ALA A 302 -22.23 -3.84 8.90
N ASP A 303 -22.00 -2.60 9.36
CA ASP A 303 -21.95 -1.40 8.54
C ASP A 303 -20.78 -0.50 8.98
N TYR A 304 -19.88 -0.21 8.04
CA TYR A 304 -18.73 0.67 8.30
C TYR A 304 -19.07 2.16 8.26
N THR A 305 -20.31 2.52 7.93
CA THR A 305 -20.81 3.89 8.02
C THR A 305 -21.48 4.18 9.37
N ASP A 306 -21.80 3.14 10.16
CA ASP A 306 -22.15 3.27 11.58
C ASP A 306 -20.88 3.47 12.42
N THR A 307 -20.33 4.68 12.30
CA THR A 307 -19.06 5.07 12.93
C THR A 307 -19.05 4.89 14.44
N GLY A 308 -20.19 5.06 15.13
CA GLY A 308 -20.29 4.88 16.58
C GLY A 308 -20.07 3.42 17.00
N SER A 309 -20.73 2.48 16.31
CA SER A 309 -20.56 1.05 16.58
C SER A 309 -19.15 0.57 16.23
N VAL A 310 -18.59 1.05 15.12
CA VAL A 310 -17.22 0.69 14.72
C VAL A 310 -16.19 1.25 15.70
N ILE A 311 -16.28 2.52 16.10
CA ILE A 311 -15.37 3.13 17.09
C ILE A 311 -15.40 2.35 18.41
N LYS A 312 -16.57 1.88 18.85
CA LYS A 312 -16.67 1.03 20.03
C LYS A 312 -15.81 -0.23 19.89
N LEU A 313 -15.90 -0.95 18.77
CA LEU A 313 -15.07 -2.12 18.49
C LEU A 313 -13.57 -1.78 18.42
N LEU A 314 -13.21 -0.63 17.84
CA LEU A 314 -11.81 -0.18 17.77
C LEU A 314 -11.24 0.15 19.16
N SER A 315 -12.09 0.55 20.10
CA SER A 315 -11.71 0.92 21.46
C SER A 315 -11.61 -0.25 22.45
N GLU A 316 -12.05 -1.45 22.06
CA GLU A 316 -11.99 -2.64 22.91
C GLU A 316 -10.54 -3.14 23.05
N GLU A 317 -10.09 -3.36 24.29
CA GLU A 317 -8.79 -3.96 24.59
C GLU A 317 -8.72 -5.41 24.09
#